data_AF-A0A962T4L6-F1
#
_entry.id   AF-A0A962T4L6-F1
#
_cell.length_a   1.000
_cell.length_b   1.000
_cell.length_c   1.000
_cell.angle_alpha   90.00
_cell.angle_beta   90.00
_cell.angle_gamma   90.00
#
_symmetry.space_group_name_H-M   'P 1'
#
loop_
_entity.id
_entity.type
_entity.pdbx_description
1 polymer ?
#
loop_
_entity_poly.entity_id
_entity_poly.type
_entity_poly.pdbx_seq_one_letter_code
_entity_poly.pdbx_strand_id
1 'polypeptide(L)'
;MKEYTNERVIKVVGIDLAKRSFHVYGVGKNAQRVISRPFNRTRLSEFMANLPACTVAMEAGSSAHYWARQFREDGHEVRLIAPQFVKPFVKSNKNDAIDAEAICEAAQRPTRRFVAIKSVEQQEIQAIHRMRSLMVERRTAQVN
;
A
#
# COMPACT_ATOMS: atom_id res chain seq x y z
N MET A 1 -31.26 20.83 8.66
CA MET A 1 -29.80 20.94 8.69
C MET A 1 -29.26 19.96 9.72
N LYS A 2 -28.64 18.86 9.28
CA LYS A 2 -27.92 17.96 10.18
C LYS A 2 -26.46 18.32 10.08
N GLU A 3 -25.89 18.84 11.17
CA GLU A 3 -24.45 19.00 11.36
C GLU A 3 -23.80 17.62 11.30
N TYR A 4 -23.32 17.21 10.12
CA TYR A 4 -22.50 16.02 9.96
C TYR A 4 -21.03 16.41 10.03
N THR A 5 -20.56 16.28 11.27
CA THR A 5 -19.24 16.47 11.84
C THR A 5 -18.07 16.11 10.92
N ASN A 6 -17.04 16.95 10.95
CA ASN A 6 -15.65 16.73 10.48
C ASN A 6 -14.98 15.40 10.93
N GLU A 7 -15.67 14.54 11.70
CA GLU A 7 -15.18 13.30 12.29
C GLU A 7 -15.22 12.07 11.37
N ARG A 8 -15.93 12.15 10.23
CA ARG A 8 -15.98 11.05 9.24
C ARG A 8 -14.98 11.19 8.09
N VAL A 9 -14.12 12.21 8.13
CA VAL A 9 -13.10 12.42 7.11
C VAL A 9 -11.98 11.41 7.30
N ILE A 10 -11.74 10.57 6.28
CA ILE A 10 -10.64 9.62 6.26
C ILE A 10 -9.32 10.39 6.15
N LYS A 11 -8.39 10.15 7.08
CA LYS A 11 -7.07 10.79 7.12
C LYS A 11 -5.94 9.86 6.72
N VAL A 12 -6.05 8.59 7.10
CA VAL A 12 -5.07 7.56 6.74
C VAL A 12 -5.81 6.34 6.22
N VAL A 13 -5.31 5.78 5.13
CA VAL A 13 -5.81 4.56 4.51
C VAL A 13 -4.67 3.54 4.46
N GLY A 14 -4.89 2.35 5.00
CA GLY A 14 -4.08 1.16 4.71
C GLY A 14 -4.76 0.32 3.65
N ILE A 15 -4.01 -0.13 2.65
CA ILE A 15 -4.52 -0.97 1.58
C ILE A 15 -3.67 -2.23 1.51
N ASP A 16 -4.30 -3.38 1.70
CA ASP A 16 -3.71 -4.66 1.33
C ASP A 16 -3.94 -4.91 -0.17
N LEU A 17 -2.85 -5.22 -0.88
CA LEU A 17 -2.82 -5.33 -2.33
C LEU A 17 -2.68 -6.79 -2.76
N ALA A 18 -3.67 -7.31 -3.49
CA ALA A 18 -3.51 -8.52 -4.27
C ALA A 18 -3.64 -8.25 -5.78
N LYS A 19 -3.62 -9.31 -6.59
CA LYS A 19 -3.66 -9.20 -8.06
C LYS A 19 -4.98 -8.61 -8.56
N ARG A 20 -6.10 -8.93 -7.90
CA ARG A 20 -7.46 -8.55 -8.32
C ARG A 20 -8.39 -8.17 -7.17
N SER A 21 -8.10 -8.63 -5.95
CA SER A 21 -8.77 -8.23 -4.71
C SER A 21 -7.90 -7.25 -3.94
N PHE A 22 -8.56 -6.34 -3.25
CA PHE A 22 -7.92 -5.34 -2.40
C PHE A 22 -8.76 -5.20 -1.15
N HIS A 23 -8.15 -4.90 -0.01
CA HIS A 23 -8.91 -4.53 1.17
C HIS A 23 -8.46 -3.16 1.64
N VAL A 24 -9.42 -2.25 1.81
CA VAL A 24 -9.16 -0.87 2.20
C VAL A 24 -9.61 -0.69 3.63
N TYR A 25 -8.70 -0.23 4.49
CA TYR A 25 -8.95 0.13 5.88
C TYR A 25 -8.63 1.60 6.09
N GLY A 26 -9.62 2.41 6.47
CA GLY A 26 -9.46 3.86 6.62
C GLY A 26 -9.83 4.33 8.03
N VAL A 27 -9.02 5.24 8.56
CA VAL A 27 -9.20 5.86 9.88
C VAL A 27 -9.33 7.37 9.80
N GLY A 28 -10.06 7.93 10.77
CA GLY A 28 -10.21 9.37 10.95
C GLY A 28 -9.07 9.99 11.79
N LYS A 29 -9.29 11.23 12.26
CA LYS A 29 -8.28 12.02 13.01
C LYS A 29 -7.84 11.38 14.32
N ASN A 30 -8.71 10.65 15.02
CA ASN A 30 -8.44 10.06 16.33
C ASN A 30 -8.23 8.54 16.21
N ALA A 31 -7.71 8.08 15.06
CA ALA A 31 -7.53 6.66 14.72
C ALA A 31 -8.81 5.82 14.78
N GLN A 32 -10.00 6.44 14.84
CA GLN A 32 -11.26 5.71 14.76
C GLN A 32 -11.46 5.13 13.37
N ARG A 33 -11.87 3.86 13.31
CA ARG A 33 -12.19 3.17 12.04
C ARG A 33 -13.38 3.85 11.37
N VAL A 34 -13.19 4.31 10.13
CA VAL A 34 -14.24 4.90 9.29
C VAL A 34 -14.71 3.91 8.22
N ILE A 35 -13.79 3.13 7.65
CA ILE A 35 -14.09 2.15 6.59
C ILE A 35 -13.20 0.91 6.76
N SER A 36 -13.76 -0.27 6.51
CA SER A 36 -12.99 -1.49 6.24
C SER A 36 -13.83 -2.42 5.40
N ARG A 37 -13.48 -2.60 4.12
CA ARG A 37 -14.22 -3.44 3.17
C ARG A 37 -13.36 -3.83 1.96
N PRO A 38 -13.70 -4.93 1.27
CA PRO A 38 -12.99 -5.36 0.07
C PRO A 38 -13.38 -4.52 -1.16
N PHE A 39 -12.45 -4.45 -2.11
CA PHE A 39 -12.55 -3.78 -3.40
C PHE A 39 -12.02 -4.67 -4.52
N ASN A 40 -12.53 -4.43 -5.73
CA ASN A 40 -11.88 -4.86 -6.96
C ASN A 40 -11.05 -3.70 -7.54
N ARG A 41 -10.28 -3.96 -8.59
CA ARG A 41 -9.37 -2.97 -9.20
C ARG A 41 -10.09 -1.69 -9.64
N THR A 42 -11.20 -1.81 -10.37
CA THR A 42 -11.95 -0.67 -10.91
C THR A 42 -12.52 0.19 -9.77
N ARG A 43 -13.20 -0.46 -8.81
CA ARG A 43 -13.79 0.23 -7.66
C ARG A 43 -12.73 0.87 -6.77
N LEU A 44 -11.55 0.28 -6.64
CA LEU A 44 -10.46 0.89 -5.89
C LEU A 44 -10.01 2.20 -6.55
N SER A 45 -9.78 2.18 -7.87
CA SER A 45 -9.38 3.36 -8.63
C SER A 45 -10.44 4.48 -8.54
N GLU A 46 -11.71 4.14 -8.75
CA GLU A 46 -12.82 5.09 -8.64
C GLU A 46 -12.96 5.65 -7.22
N PHE A 47 -12.80 4.80 -6.20
CA PHE A 47 -12.91 5.22 -4.82
C PHE A 47 -11.80 6.19 -4.42
N MET A 48 -10.55 5.90 -4.78
CA MET A 48 -9.41 6.76 -4.45
C MET A 48 -9.49 8.10 -5.19
N ALA A 49 -9.83 8.11 -6.48
CA ALA A 49 -9.99 9.34 -7.26
C ALA A 49 -11.08 10.30 -6.71
N ASN A 50 -12.10 9.76 -6.03
CA ASN A 50 -13.16 10.56 -5.40
C ASN A 50 -12.91 10.83 -3.91
N LEU A 51 -11.88 10.23 -3.32
CA LEU A 51 -11.57 10.42 -1.91
C LEU A 51 -10.79 11.72 -1.73
N PRO A 52 -11.13 12.58 -0.76
CA PRO A 52 -10.30 13.75 -0.45
C PRO A 52 -8.85 13.34 -0.14
N ALA A 53 -7.91 14.24 -0.43
CA ALA A 53 -6.49 14.02 -0.17
C ALA A 53 -6.24 13.51 1.26
N CYS A 54 -5.49 12.42 1.36
CA CYS A 54 -5.21 11.70 2.59
C CYS A 54 -3.88 10.96 2.47
N THR A 55 -3.40 10.38 3.57
CA THR A 55 -2.22 9.51 3.55
C THR A 55 -2.65 8.10 3.17
N VAL A 56 -2.06 7.54 2.10
CA VAL A 56 -2.32 6.17 1.65
C VAL A 56 -1.08 5.32 1.90
N ALA A 57 -1.25 4.22 2.62
CA ALA A 57 -0.20 3.30 3.00
C ALA A 57 -0.43 1.93 2.37
N MET A 58 0.64 1.35 1.84
CA MET A 58 0.64 0.02 1.22
C MET A 58 1.93 -0.71 1.59
N GLU A 59 1.87 -2.03 1.67
CA GLU A 59 3.08 -2.83 1.71
C GLU A 59 3.86 -2.72 0.39
N ALA A 60 5.18 -2.62 0.47
CA ALA A 60 6.05 -2.60 -0.70
C ALA A 60 6.07 -3.98 -1.35
N GLY A 61 5.37 -4.13 -2.47
CA GLY A 61 5.27 -5.34 -3.26
C GLY A 61 5.33 -5.09 -4.77
N SER A 62 5.03 -6.14 -5.55
CA SER A 62 5.14 -6.14 -7.02
C SER A 62 4.25 -5.09 -7.70
N SER A 63 3.00 -4.93 -7.24
CA SER A 63 2.04 -3.96 -7.78
C SER A 63 2.03 -2.61 -7.02
N ALA A 64 2.74 -2.52 -5.90
CA ALA A 64 2.65 -1.36 -5.00
C ALA A 64 3.15 -0.07 -5.66
N HIS A 65 4.22 -0.15 -6.47
CA HIS A 65 4.75 1.02 -7.17
C HIS A 65 3.77 1.57 -8.23
N TYR A 66 3.05 0.70 -8.94
CA TYR A 66 2.01 1.12 -9.88
C TYR A 66 0.91 1.91 -9.16
N TRP A 67 0.36 1.33 -8.10
CA TRP A 67 -0.70 1.97 -7.31
C TRP A 67 -0.23 3.24 -6.62
N ALA A 68 1.02 3.28 -6.17
CA ALA A 68 1.58 4.46 -5.55
C ALA A 68 1.73 5.64 -6.51
N ARG A 69 2.01 5.40 -7.79
CA ARG A 69 2.00 6.46 -8.80
C ARG A 69 0.58 6.94 -9.06
N GLN A 70 -0.36 6.02 -9.28
CA GLN A 70 -1.77 6.33 -9.49
C GLN A 70 -2.34 7.20 -8.36
N PHE A 71 -2.17 6.78 -7.11
CA PHE A 71 -2.73 7.52 -5.97
C PHE A 71 -2.04 8.86 -5.73
N ARG A 72 -0.79 9.05 -6.19
CA ARG A 72 -0.14 10.37 -6.16
C ARG A 72 -0.72 11.30 -7.22
N GLU A 73 -1.07 10.78 -8.40
CA GLU A 73 -1.77 11.53 -9.45
C GLU A 73 -3.17 11.94 -8.98
N ASP A 74 -3.84 11.09 -8.20
CA ASP A 74 -5.12 11.39 -7.54
C ASP A 74 -4.98 12.41 -6.36
N GLY A 75 -3.75 12.85 -6.03
CA GLY A 75 -3.49 13.89 -5.03
C GLY A 75 -3.21 13.39 -3.61
N HIS A 76 -3.00 12.09 -3.40
CA HIS A 76 -2.72 11.52 -2.08
C HIS A 76 -1.22 11.54 -1.73
N GLU A 77 -0.93 11.62 -0.43
CA GLU A 77 0.41 11.34 0.08
C GLU A 77 0.57 9.81 0.22
N VAL A 78 1.46 9.20 -0.55
CA VAL A 78 1.62 7.75 -0.55
C VAL A 78 2.87 7.30 0.20
N ARG A 79 2.69 6.30 1.08
CA ARG A 79 3.74 5.69 1.91
C ARG A 79 3.83 4.19 1.62
N LEU A 80 4.96 3.76 1.06
CA LEU A 80 5.25 2.33 0.90
C LEU A 80 6.03 1.81 2.11
N ILE A 81 5.53 0.77 2.76
CA ILE A 81 6.11 0.20 3.98
C ILE A 81 6.75 -1.15 3.64
N ALA A 82 7.99 -1.38 4.06
CA ALA A 82 8.61 -2.67 3.86
C ALA A 82 7.88 -3.76 4.69
N PRO A 83 7.68 -4.98 4.18
CA PRO A 83 6.87 -6.03 4.83
C PRO A 83 7.28 -6.32 6.28
N GLN A 84 8.59 -6.31 6.56
CA GLN A 84 9.15 -6.53 7.90
C GLN A 84 8.69 -5.49 8.94
N PHE A 85 8.27 -4.31 8.49
CA PHE A 85 7.76 -3.26 9.35
C PHE A 85 6.24 -3.33 9.53
N VAL A 86 5.52 -4.03 8.66
CA VAL A 86 4.07 -4.28 8.80
C VAL A 86 3.82 -5.47 9.74
N LYS A 87 4.63 -6.53 9.62
CA LYS A 87 4.47 -7.79 10.37
C LYS A 87 4.20 -7.62 11.88
N PRO A 88 4.88 -6.73 12.63
CA PRO A 88 4.61 -6.57 14.07
C PRO A 88 3.21 -6.04 14.42
N PHE A 89 2.46 -5.52 13.43
CA PHE A 89 1.12 -4.95 13.60
C PHE A 89 0.01 -5.92 13.23
N VAL A 90 0.35 -7.12 12.73
CA VAL A 90 -0.61 -8.17 12.38
C VAL A 90 -1.04 -8.89 13.67
N LYS A 91 -2.33 -8.76 14.03
CA LYS A 91 -2.85 -9.19 15.34
C LYS A 91 -3.27 -10.66 15.42
N SER A 92 -3.47 -11.33 14.28
CA SER A 92 -3.97 -12.70 14.22
C SER A 92 -3.55 -13.37 12.90
N ASN A 93 -4.15 -14.53 12.60
CA ASN A 93 -3.98 -15.25 11.34
C ASN A 93 -4.23 -14.35 10.13
N LYS A 94 -3.58 -14.71 9.02
CA LYS A 94 -3.62 -13.95 7.78
C LYS A 94 -5.06 -13.74 7.27
N ASN A 95 -5.40 -12.48 7.02
CA ASN A 95 -6.65 -12.04 6.41
C ASN A 95 -6.42 -10.64 5.84
N ASP A 96 -6.84 -10.39 4.60
CA ASP A 96 -6.71 -9.11 3.90
C ASP A 96 -7.21 -7.92 4.75
N ALA A 97 -8.27 -8.12 5.54
CA ALA A 97 -8.79 -7.08 6.44
C ALA A 97 -7.84 -6.72 7.59
N ILE A 98 -7.18 -7.72 8.15
CA ILE A 98 -6.20 -7.57 9.24
C ILE A 98 -4.91 -6.99 8.69
N ASP A 99 -4.49 -7.43 7.50
CA ASP A 99 -3.30 -6.92 6.82
C ASP A 99 -3.47 -5.43 6.47
N ALA A 100 -4.64 -5.04 5.95
CA ALA A 100 -4.95 -3.62 5.67
C ALA A 100 -4.98 -2.76 6.96
N GLU A 101 -5.52 -3.28 8.05
CA GLU A 101 -5.47 -2.61 9.36
C GLU A 101 -4.03 -2.47 9.86
N ALA A 102 -3.23 -3.53 9.77
CA ALA A 102 -1.83 -3.54 10.17
C ALA A 102 -1.00 -2.53 9.38
N ILE A 103 -1.23 -2.42 8.06
CA ILE A 103 -0.60 -1.40 7.20
C ILE A 103 -1.01 0.01 7.64
N CYS A 104 -2.30 0.22 7.95
CA CYS A 104 -2.82 1.51 8.37
C CYS A 104 -2.25 1.94 9.74
N GLU A 105 -2.24 1.04 10.72
CA GLU A 105 -1.59 1.28 12.01
C GLU A 105 -0.10 1.50 11.81
N ALA A 106 0.49 0.77 10.86
CA ALA A 106 1.90 0.86 10.65
C ALA A 106 2.32 2.26 10.17
N ALA A 107 1.57 2.82 9.23
CA ALA A 107 1.85 4.13 8.62
C ALA A 107 1.82 5.31 9.62
N GLN A 108 1.18 5.14 10.77
CA GLN A 108 1.01 6.18 11.79
C GLN A 108 2.20 6.29 12.75
N ARG A 109 3.14 5.33 12.73
CA ARG A 109 4.30 5.37 13.62
C ARG A 109 5.34 6.40 13.13
N PRO A 110 5.81 7.32 13.99
CA PRO A 110 6.61 8.47 13.57
C PRO A 110 8.02 8.14 13.08
N THR A 111 8.63 7.04 13.54
CA THR A 111 10.03 6.67 13.27
C THR A 111 10.23 5.78 12.04
N ARG A 112 9.23 5.68 11.16
CA ARG A 112 9.24 4.78 10.02
C ARG A 112 10.13 5.28 8.89
N ARG A 113 10.91 4.36 8.30
CA ARG A 113 11.51 4.54 6.98
C ARG A 113 10.58 3.97 5.92
N PHE A 114 10.20 4.78 4.95
CA PHE A 114 9.36 4.36 3.81
C PHE A 114 10.23 3.97 2.63
N VAL A 115 9.74 3.02 1.83
CA VAL A 115 10.37 2.62 0.58
C VAL A 115 10.10 3.71 -0.47
N ALA A 116 11.15 4.16 -1.15
CA ALA A 116 11.00 5.13 -2.23
C ALA A 116 10.11 4.57 -3.35
N ILE A 117 9.14 5.38 -3.78
CA ILE A 117 8.28 5.07 -4.93
C ILE A 117 9.13 5.22 -6.19
N LYS A 118 9.23 4.14 -6.97
CA LYS A 118 10.00 4.12 -8.20
C LYS A 118 9.18 4.63 -9.38
N SER A 119 9.82 5.33 -10.30
CA SER A 119 9.27 5.59 -11.63
C SER A 119 9.19 4.29 -12.45
N VAL A 120 8.55 4.35 -13.62
CA VAL A 120 8.47 3.18 -14.52
C VAL A 120 9.89 2.80 -14.99
N GLU A 121 10.66 3.79 -15.41
CA GLU A 121 12.04 3.64 -15.91
C GLU A 121 12.95 3.06 -14.82
N GLN A 122 12.80 3.52 -13.57
CA GLN A 122 13.54 2.96 -12.43
C GLN A 122 13.18 1.48 -12.17
N GLN A 123 11.91 1.09 -12.36
CA GLN A 123 11.49 -0.31 -12.26
C GLN A 123 12.04 -1.15 -13.41
N GLU A 124 12.10 -0.60 -14.63
CA GLU A 124 12.67 -1.25 -15.81
C GLU A 124 14.17 -1.55 -15.65
N ILE A 125 14.95 -0.55 -15.22
CA ILE A 125 16.37 -0.72 -14.92
C ILE A 125 16.55 -1.81 -13.85
N GLN A 126 15.76 -1.77 -12.78
CA GLN A 126 15.81 -2.79 -11.72
C GLN A 126 15.46 -4.19 -12.26
N ALA A 127 14.49 -4.30 -13.19
CA ALA A 127 14.13 -5.56 -13.81
C ALA A 127 15.28 -6.14 -14.64
N ILE A 128 15.96 -5.31 -15.45
CA ILE A 128 17.14 -5.71 -16.23
C ILE A 128 18.25 -6.23 -15.32
N HIS A 129 18.57 -5.51 -14.24
CA HIS A 129 19.56 -5.97 -13.27
C HIS A 129 19.19 -7.32 -12.65
N ARG A 130 17.92 -7.52 -12.26
CA ARG A 130 17.47 -8.79 -11.67
C ARG A 130 17.51 -9.95 -12.66
N MET A 131 17.12 -9.72 -13.92
CA MET A 131 17.23 -10.72 -14.98
C MET A 131 18.68 -11.14 -15.19
N ARG A 132 19.61 -10.18 -15.26
CA ARG A 132 21.04 -10.47 -15.37
C ARG A 132 21.55 -11.31 -14.19
N SER A 133 21.25 -10.91 -12.95
CA SER A 133 21.68 -11.66 -11.76
C SER A 133 21.17 -13.10 -11.77
N LEU A 134 19.89 -13.29 -12.11
CA LEU A 134 19.28 -14.62 -12.24
C LEU A 134 19.97 -15.47 -13.30
N MET A 135 20.33 -14.90 -14.45
CA MET A 135 21.04 -15.62 -15.51
C MET A 135 22.45 -16.05 -15.08
N VAL A 136 23.17 -15.20 -14.34
CA VAL A 136 24.49 -15.53 -13.79
C VAL A 136 24.39 -16.66 -12.76
N GLU A 137 23.42 -16.58 -11.86
CA GLU A 137 23.15 -17.62 -10.86
C GLU A 137 22.82 -18.96 -11.54
N ARG A 138 21.90 -18.96 -12.50
CA ARG A 138 21.52 -20.17 -13.26
C ARG A 138 22.68 -20.78 -14.02
N ARG A 139 23.50 -19.97 -14.68
CA ARG A 139 24.71 -20.44 -15.36
C ARG A 139 25.65 -21.11 -14.37
N THR A 140 25.86 -20.51 -13.20
CA THR A 140 26.77 -21.03 -12.18
C THR A 140 26.27 -22.35 -11.61
N ALA A 141 24.97 -22.47 -11.35
CA ALA A 141 24.33 -23.68 -10.83
C ALA A 141 24.25 -24.85 -11.84
N GLN A 142 24.43 -24.58 -13.14
CA GLN A 142 24.47 -25.64 -14.16
C GLN A 142 25.88 -26.19 -14.41
N VAL A 143 26.92 -25.42 -14.05
CA VAL A 143 28.32 -25.80 -14.27
C VAL A 143 28.91 -26.53 -13.06
N ASN A 144 28.45 -26.20 -11.85
CA ASN A 144 28.83 -26.86 -10.59
C ASN A 144 27.82 -27.92 -10.19
#